data_AF-A0A954F415-F1
#
_entry.id   AF-A0A954F415-F1
#
_cell.length_a   1.000
_cell.length_b   1.000
_cell.length_c   1.000
_cell.angle_alpha   90.00
_cell.angle_beta   90.00
_cell.angle_gamma   90.00
#
_symmetry.space_group_name_H-M   'P 1'
#
loop_
_entity.id
_entity.type
_entity.pdbx_description
1 polymer ?
#
loop_
_entity_poly.entity_id
_entity_poly.type
_entity_poly.pdbx_seq_one_letter_code
_entity_poly.pdbx_strand_id
1 'polypeptide(L)' 'MSTPKTHRILLIDDNPAIHEDFKRILASTDQGGSESLSSARSAFFGEEQADTGPAYNYRLDSAFQGQQALEML' A
#
# COMPACT_ATOMS: atom_id res chain seq x y z
N MET A 1 13.14 9.22 19.53
CA MET A 1 12.80 8.95 18.12
C MET A 1 11.80 7.81 18.11
N SER A 2 10.55 8.04 17.72
CA SER A 2 9.51 7.01 17.74
C SER A 2 9.64 6.16 16.48
N THR A 3 9.80 4.84 16.64
CA THR A 3 9.88 3.90 15.51
C THR A 3 8.55 3.89 14.76
N PRO A 4 8.52 4.04 13.43
CA PRO A 4 7.28 3.93 12.68
C PRO A 4 6.66 2.55 12.89
N LYS A 5 5.36 2.51 13.20
CA LYS A 5 4.63 1.26 13.42
C LYS A 5 4.41 0.58 12.08
N THR A 6 5.02 -0.59 11.87
CA THR A 6 4.79 -1.40 10.67
C THR A 6 3.49 -2.18 10.82
N HIS A 7 2.56 -1.98 9.90
CA HIS A 7 1.29 -2.70 9.83
C HIS A 7 1.47 -3.96 8.99
N ARG A 8 1.22 -5.14 9.57
CA ARG A 8 1.26 -6.40 8.84
C ARG A 8 -0.10 -6.68 8.19
N ILE A 9 -0.11 -6.98 6.91
CA ILE A 9 -1.27 -7.44 6.13
C ILE A 9 -0.97 -8.85 5.62
N LEU A 10 -1.86 -9.80 5.89
CA LEU A 10 -1.83 -11.14 5.30
C LEU A 10 -2.94 -11.24 4.26
N LEU A 11 -2.57 -11.36 2.99
CA LEU A 11 -3.51 -11.50 1.87
C LEU A 11 -3.73 -12.97 1.53
N ILE A 12 -4.99 -13.37 1.44
CA ILE A 12 -5.41 -14.75 1.16
C ILE A 12 -6.31 -14.74 -0.08
N ASP A 13 -5.79 -15.20 -1.20
CA ASP A 13 -6.51 -15.32 -2.46
C ASP A 13 -5.80 -16.40 -3.31
N ASP A 14 -6.53 -17.14 -4.13
CA ASP A 14 -5.92 -18.18 -4.96
C ASP A 14 -5.40 -17.65 -6.31
N ASN A 15 -5.64 -16.38 -6.62
CA ASN A 15 -5.23 -15.73 -7.86
C ASN A 15 -3.97 -14.85 -7.66
N PRO A 16 -2.79 -15.25 -8.16
CA PRO A 16 -1.55 -14.48 -8.06
C PRO A 16 -1.64 -13.04 -8.57
N ALA A 17 -2.51 -12.76 -9.55
CA ALA A 17 -2.69 -11.41 -10.07
C ALA A 17 -3.22 -10.45 -9.00
N ILE A 18 -4.09 -10.92 -8.10
CA ILE A 18 -4.63 -10.12 -7.00
C ILE A 18 -3.51 -9.70 -6.04
N HIS A 19 -2.58 -10.61 -5.71
CA HIS A 19 -1.45 -10.28 -4.84
C HIS A 19 -0.55 -9.20 -5.41
N GLU A 20 -0.24 -9.27 -6.70
CA GLU A 20 0.58 -8.26 -7.38
C GLU A 20 -0.12 -6.91 -7.45
N ASP A 21 -1.44 -6.88 -7.65
CA ASP A 21 -2.20 -5.64 -7.67
C ASP A 21 -2.26 -4.98 -6.28
N PHE A 22 -2.47 -5.74 -5.21
CA PHE A 22 -2.39 -5.21 -3.84
C PHE A 22 -1.00 -4.66 -3.51
N LYS A 23 0.06 -5.35 -3.96
CA LYS A 23 1.43 -4.87 -3.81
C LYS A 23 1.63 -3.52 -4.52
N ARG A 24 1.09 -3.34 -5.73
CA ARG A 24 1.16 -2.07 -6.48
C ARG A 24 0.38 -0.94 -5.80
N ILE A 25 -0.83 -1.22 -5.33
CA ILE A 25 -1.68 -0.24 -4.62
C ILE A 25 -0.99 0.23 -3.34
N LEU A 26 -0.48 -0.71 -2.54
CA LEU A 26 0.13 -0.39 -1.24
C LEU A 26 1.54 0.21 -1.38
N ALA A 27 2.34 -0.22 -2.36
CA ALA A 27 3.65 0.38 -2.63
C ALA A 27 3.54 1.85 -3.07
N SER A 28 2.43 2.25 -3.68
CA SER A 28 2.16 3.64 -4.06
C SER A 28 1.95 4.58 -2.86
N THR A 29 1.76 4.02 -1.65
CA THR A 29 1.63 4.80 -0.41
C THR A 29 2.98 5.15 0.22
N ASP A 30 4.06 4.41 -0.10
CA ASP A 30 5.34 4.51 0.61
C ASP A 30 6.28 5.61 0.10
N GLN A 31 5.97 6.28 -1.02
CA GLN A 31 6.76 7.41 -1.48
C GLN A 31 5.84 8.50 -2.01
N GLY A 32 6.02 9.71 -1.45
CA GLY A 32 5.34 10.92 -1.87
C GLY A 32 5.19 10.93 -3.39
N GLY A 33 3.94 11.02 -3.84
CA GLY A 33 3.60 10.92 -5.25
C GLY A 33 4.56 11.77 -6.06
N SER A 34 5.22 11.14 -7.05
CA SER A 34 6.16 11.79 -7.95
C SER A 34 5.71 13.22 -8.24
N GLU A 35 6.61 14.21 -8.14
CA GLU A 35 6.25 15.63 -8.36
C GLU A 35 5.44 15.84 -9.65
N SER A 36 5.67 15.01 -10.67
CA SER A 36 4.88 14.95 -11.90
C SER A 36 3.40 14.61 -11.69
N LEU A 37 3.10 13.65 -10.83
CA LEU A 37 1.74 13.21 -10.50
C LEU A 37 1.03 14.25 -9.63
N SER A 38 1.76 14.87 -8.69
CA SER A 38 1.23 15.99 -7.88
C SER A 38 0.92 17.21 -8.76
N SER A 39 1.81 17.55 -9.70
CA SER A 39 1.62 18.66 -10.62
C SER A 39 0.46 18.41 -11.59
N ALA A 40 0.34 17.20 -12.12
CA ALA A 40 -0.83 16.81 -12.93
C ALA A 40 -2.12 16.90 -12.12
N ARG A 41 -2.11 16.41 -10.88
CA ARG A 41 -3.29 16.47 -10.00
C ARG A 41 -3.71 17.91 -9.72
N SER A 42 -2.76 18.80 -9.43
CA SER A 42 -3.03 20.23 -9.24
C SER A 42 -3.63 20.86 -10.51
N ALA A 43 -3.08 20.54 -11.69
CA ALA A 43 -3.60 21.05 -12.97
C ALA A 43 -5.02 20.56 -13.31
N PHE A 44 -5.38 19.32 -12.94
CA PHE A 44 -6.69 18.74 -13.25
C PHE A 44 -7.76 19.00 -12.18
N PHE A 45 -7.39 18.99 -10.90
CA PHE A 45 -8.32 19.02 -9.78
C PHE A 45 -8.22 20.29 -8.91
N GLY A 46 -7.24 21.17 -9.16
CA GLY A 46 -6.97 22.37 -8.37
C GLY A 46 -6.01 22.12 -7.20
N GLU A 47 -5.50 23.20 -6.60
CA GLU A 47 -4.59 23.15 -5.44
C GLU A 47 -5.36 22.85 -4.15
N GLU A 48 -5.72 21.58 -3.93
CA GLU A 48 -5.99 21.11 -2.57
C GLU A 48 -4.69 20.57 -1.97
N GLN A 49 -4.34 21.07 -0.79
CA GLN A 49 -3.24 20.56 0.00
C GLN A 49 -3.51 19.08 0.24
N ALA A 50 -2.74 18.23 -0.43
CA ALA A 50 -2.90 16.80 -0.30
C ALA A 50 -2.69 16.47 1.18
N ASP A 51 -3.79 16.13 1.88
CA ASP A 51 -3.72 15.48 3.17
C ASP A 51 -3.12 14.10 2.92
N THR A 52 -1.79 14.11 2.80
CA THR A 52 -0.99 12.90 2.78
C THR A 52 -1.04 12.42 4.21
N GLY A 53 -2.11 11.68 4.50
CA GLY A 53 -2.27 10.98 5.77
C GLY A 53 -0.97 10.24 6.12
N PRO A 54 -0.79 9.87 7.39
CA PRO A 54 0.48 9.37 7.88
C PRO A 54 1.05 8.27 6.98
N ALA A 55 2.34 8.37 6.66
CA ALA A 55 3.05 7.36 5.87
C ALA A 55 3.00 6.01 6.61
N TYR A 56 2.06 5.17 6.21
CA TYR A 56 1.88 3.85 6.79
C TYR A 56 2.88 2.90 6.14
N ASN A 57 3.78 2.38 6.96
CA ASN A 57 4.68 1.31 6.52
C ASN A 57 3.92 -0.01 6.63
N TYR A 58 3.72 -0.68 5.51
CA TYR A 58 3.05 -1.99 5.49
C TYR A 58 4.03 -3.12 5.20
N ARG A 59 3.81 -4.28 5.84
CA ARG A 59 4.39 -5.55 5.41
C ARG A 59 3.28 -6.43 4.86
N LEU A 60 3.36 -6.73 3.57
CA LEU A 60 2.42 -7.61 2.89
C LEU A 60 2.98 -9.04 2.85
N ASP A 61 2.29 -9.97 3.50
CA ASP A 61 2.51 -11.41 3.39
C ASP A 61 1.38 -12.01 2.54
N SER A 62 1.66 -13.07 1.77
CA SER A 62 0.70 -13.70 0.86
C SER A 62 0.54 -15.19 1.15
N ALA A 63 -0.70 -15.66 1.18
CA ALA A 63 -1.06 -17.06 1.22
C ALA A 63 -2.04 -17.40 0.10
N PHE A 64 -1.85 -18.52 -0.60
CA PHE A 64 -2.72 -18.92 -1.72
C PHE A 64 -3.86 -19.84 -1.27
N GLN A 65 -3.83 -20.28 -0.01
CA GLN A 65 -4.81 -21.20 0.56
C GLN A 65 -5.00 -20.89 2.05
N GLY A 66 -6.18 -21.22 2.58
CA GLY A 66 -6.50 -21.00 4.00
C GLY A 66 -5.56 -21.75 4.96
N GLN A 67 -5.11 -22.95 4.61
CA GLN A 67 -4.17 -23.71 5.42
C GLN A 67 -2.81 -23.01 5.53
N GLN A 68 -2.28 -22.52 4.40
CA GLN A 68 -1.06 -21.72 4.38
C GLN A 68 -1.23 -20.44 5.20
N ALA A 69 -2.38 -19.79 5.11
CA ALA A 69 -2.65 -18.58 5.88
C ALA A 69 -2.68 -18.84 7.39
N LEU A 70 -3.26 -19.98 7.81
CA LEU A 70 -3.32 -20.39 9.21
C LEU A 70 -1.92 -20.58 9.82
N GLU A 71 -0.97 -21.13 9.05
CA GLU A 71 0.43 -21.30 9.46
C GLU A 71 1.18 -19.97 9.59
N MET A 72 0.65 -18.88 9.02
CA MET A 72 1.25 -17.55 9.03
C MET A 72 0.63 -16.62 10.07
N LEU A 73 -0.41 -17.02 10.81
CA LEU A 73 -0.97 -16.23 11.92
C LEU A 73 0.00 -16.17 13.11
#